data_AF-A0A3M1R9G7-F1
#
_entry.id   AF-A0A3M1R9G7-F1
#
_cell.length_a   1.000
_cell.length_b   1.000
_cell.length_c   1.000
_cell.angle_alpha   90.00
_cell.angle_beta   90.00
_cell.angle_gamma   90.00
#
_symmetry.space_group_name_H-M   'P 1'
#
loop_
_entity.id
_entity.type
_entity.pdbx_description
1 polymer ?
#
loop_
_entity_poly.entity_id
_entity_poly.type
_entity_poly.pdbx_seq_one_letter_code
_entity_poly.pdbx_strand_id
1 'polypeptide(L)'
;MSWKWNLPVLPTLVFALFVTAGVAYGQAPAAPSAPGAEESAATEIPAVPDQGTPEEYLQYIEKLLNQPLPNAPSERQKLAKALVAAADKVLEQKANVEETDQALQWKYRGLILQAQSGDMNAVLGLRSMGDVLVAKAEEVFNNKPSAEQAATAGDWILLALRMGGDKYTAKVDAIIKKLEDGGLGELASQLKTSVLLAKLQSADPEQAKALLAEAFAMLDSMAESMSTPSAVSRDNVTTVLNVLQTLERLVDD
;
A
#
# COMPACT_ATOMS: atom_id res chain seq x y z
N MET A 1 24.18 6.59 -27.65
CA MET A 1 23.85 5.22 -27.22
C MET A 1 22.70 5.33 -26.24
N SER A 2 21.46 5.07 -26.67
CA SER A 2 20.28 5.11 -25.80
C SER A 2 20.06 3.73 -25.19
N TRP A 3 20.11 3.62 -23.87
CA TRP A 3 19.63 2.43 -23.16
C TRP A 3 18.14 2.60 -22.88
N LYS A 4 17.32 1.88 -23.66
CA LYS A 4 15.89 1.71 -23.41
C LYS A 4 15.72 0.56 -22.43
N TRP A 5 15.23 0.84 -21.23
CA TRP A 5 14.74 -0.21 -20.33
C TRP A 5 13.43 -0.75 -20.89
N ASN A 6 13.45 -2.02 -21.27
CA ASN A 6 12.26 -2.79 -21.61
C ASN A 6 11.82 -3.50 -20.33
N LEU A 7 11.08 -2.80 -19.47
CA LEU A 7 10.42 -3.40 -18.31
C LEU A 7 9.02 -3.86 -18.75
N PRO A 8 8.65 -5.13 -18.51
CA PRO A 8 7.29 -5.59 -18.79
C PRO A 8 6.29 -4.92 -17.84
N VAL A 9 5.20 -4.46 -18.44
CA VAL A 9 4.03 -3.83 -17.84
C VAL A 9 3.21 -4.88 -17.04
N LEU A 10 3.10 -4.65 -15.73
CA LEU A 10 2.05 -5.05 -14.74
C LEU A 10 1.69 -6.56 -14.55
N PRO A 11 1.01 -6.96 -13.43
CA PRO A 11 0.55 -6.18 -12.26
C PRO A 11 0.93 -6.84 -10.91
N THR A 12 0.36 -6.34 -9.81
CA THR A 12 0.20 -6.97 -8.47
C THR A 12 1.17 -6.48 -7.39
N LEU A 13 0.60 -5.66 -6.49
CA LEU A 13 1.05 -5.46 -5.11
C LEU A 13 1.29 -6.81 -4.44
N VAL A 14 2.54 -7.28 -4.42
CA VAL A 14 2.98 -8.35 -3.54
C VAL A 14 3.41 -7.69 -2.23
N PHE A 15 2.49 -7.62 -1.28
CA PHE A 15 2.81 -7.41 0.12
C PHE A 15 3.40 -8.72 0.67
N ALA A 16 4.71 -8.92 0.50
CA ALA A 16 5.42 -10.04 1.12
C ALA A 16 5.60 -9.78 2.61
N LEU A 17 4.70 -10.36 3.41
CA LEU A 17 4.78 -10.47 4.86
C LEU A 17 5.86 -11.52 5.20
N PHE A 18 7.08 -11.09 5.49
CA PHE A 18 8.08 -11.98 6.11
C PHE A 18 7.80 -12.07 7.61
N VAL A 19 7.04 -13.10 8.01
CA VAL A 19 7.02 -13.60 9.39
C VAL A 19 8.10 -14.67 9.50
N THR A 20 9.26 -14.31 10.03
CA THR A 20 10.27 -15.28 10.47
C THR A 20 10.11 -15.53 11.96
N ALA A 21 9.58 -16.70 12.34
CA ALA A 21 9.85 -17.30 13.65
C ALA A 21 9.37 -18.76 13.72
N GLY A 22 10.24 -19.69 13.30
CA GLY A 22 10.19 -21.09 13.73
C GLY A 22 11.35 -21.33 14.68
N VAL A 23 11.08 -21.28 15.98
CA VAL A 23 12.01 -21.55 17.07
C VAL A 23 12.31 -23.05 17.12
N ALA A 24 13.58 -23.43 16.98
CA ALA A 24 14.06 -24.74 17.43
C ALA A 24 15.28 -24.54 18.33
N TYR A 25 15.05 -24.68 19.63
CA TYR A 25 16.09 -24.79 20.66
C TYR A 25 16.90 -26.07 20.41
N GLY A 26 18.19 -25.92 20.15
CA GLY A 26 19.16 -27.01 20.13
C GLY A 26 20.51 -26.48 20.57
N GLN A 27 20.86 -26.67 21.84
CA GLN A 27 22.20 -26.41 22.35
C GLN A 27 23.20 -27.33 21.65
N ALA A 28 24.22 -26.74 21.02
CA ALA A 28 25.44 -27.42 20.59
C ALA A 28 26.66 -26.59 21.06
N PRO A 29 27.79 -27.25 21.40
CA PRO A 29 28.79 -26.74 22.33
C PRO A 29 29.68 -25.65 21.74
N ALA A 30 30.21 -24.81 22.63
CA ALA A 30 31.11 -23.70 22.32
C ALA A 30 32.36 -24.15 21.53
N ALA A 31 32.50 -23.61 20.32
CA ALA A 31 33.73 -23.65 19.55
C ALA A 31 34.57 -22.37 19.85
N PRO A 32 35.91 -22.47 19.83
CA PRO A 32 36.80 -21.42 20.35
C PRO A 32 36.80 -20.17 19.48
N SER A 33 36.89 -19.01 20.14
CA SER A 33 36.95 -17.69 19.55
C SER A 33 38.05 -17.58 18.49
N ALA A 34 37.64 -17.35 17.23
CA ALA A 34 38.56 -16.89 16.19
C ALA A 34 38.79 -15.37 16.36
N PRO A 35 40.05 -14.90 16.35
CA PRO A 35 40.37 -13.49 16.47
C PRO A 35 40.17 -12.81 15.11
N GLY A 36 39.36 -11.76 15.09
CA GLY A 36 39.08 -10.96 13.89
C GLY A 36 37.59 -10.77 13.64
N ALA A 37 36.83 -10.34 14.65
CA ALA A 37 35.57 -9.67 14.38
C ALA A 37 35.95 -8.31 13.78
N GLU A 38 35.92 -8.21 12.45
CA GLU A 38 35.84 -6.92 11.79
C GLU A 38 34.66 -6.19 12.42
N GLU A 39 34.99 -5.14 13.16
CA GLU A 39 34.05 -4.14 13.64
C GLU A 39 33.27 -3.67 12.42
N SER A 40 32.02 -4.13 12.28
CA SER A 40 31.12 -3.70 11.24
C SER A 40 31.09 -2.17 11.32
N ALA A 41 31.73 -1.50 10.36
CA ALA A 41 31.76 -0.06 10.30
C ALA A 41 30.32 0.42 10.40
N ALA A 42 30.02 1.21 11.43
CA ALA A 42 28.70 1.80 11.63
C ALA A 42 28.28 2.47 10.32
N THR A 43 27.21 1.96 9.69
CA THR A 43 26.67 2.59 8.48
C THR A 43 26.08 3.93 8.91
N GLU A 44 26.84 5.02 8.71
CA GLU A 44 26.36 6.36 9.02
C GLU A 44 25.19 6.70 8.09
N ILE A 45 23.99 6.79 8.67
CA ILE A 45 22.79 7.24 7.95
C ILE A 45 22.93 8.75 7.67
N PRO A 46 23.08 9.19 6.41
CA PRO A 46 23.22 10.60 6.09
C PRO A 46 21.97 11.37 6.51
N ALA A 47 22.11 12.63 6.92
CA ALA A 47 20.97 13.50 7.23
C ALA A 47 20.12 13.75 5.98
N VAL A 48 18.81 13.95 6.19
CA VAL A 48 17.89 14.32 5.11
C VAL A 48 18.23 15.75 4.65
N PRO A 49 18.34 16.02 3.34
CA PRO A 49 18.60 17.37 2.84
C PRO A 49 17.52 18.38 3.27
N ASP A 50 17.93 19.56 3.74
CA ASP A 50 16.98 20.62 4.15
C ASP A 50 16.18 21.22 2.98
N GLN A 51 16.77 21.19 1.78
CA GLN A 51 16.18 21.66 0.53
C GLN A 51 16.40 20.62 -0.57
N GLY A 52 15.40 20.46 -1.44
CA GLY A 52 15.49 19.61 -2.61
C GLY A 52 14.17 19.50 -3.36
N THR A 53 14.22 19.00 -4.58
CA THR A 53 13.04 18.62 -5.38
C THR A 53 12.47 17.28 -4.91
N PRO A 54 11.22 16.93 -5.27
CA PRO A 54 10.66 15.61 -5.00
C PRO A 54 11.57 14.47 -5.49
N GLU A 55 12.11 14.61 -6.69
CA GLU A 55 13.03 13.66 -7.30
C GLU A 55 14.33 13.51 -6.49
N GLU A 56 14.91 14.61 -6.02
CA GLU A 56 16.13 14.58 -5.19
C GLU A 56 15.89 13.85 -3.84
N TYR A 57 14.70 14.03 -3.25
CA TYR A 57 14.30 13.31 -2.04
C TYR A 57 14.09 11.81 -2.28
N LEU A 58 13.50 11.44 -3.41
CA LEU A 58 13.34 10.02 -3.79
C LEU A 58 14.70 9.37 -4.10
N GLN A 59 15.60 10.06 -4.79
CA GLN A 59 16.97 9.61 -4.99
C GLN A 59 17.74 9.47 -3.67
N TYR A 60 17.49 10.36 -2.71
CA TYR A 60 18.04 10.22 -1.37
C TYR A 60 17.52 8.96 -0.68
N ILE A 61 16.22 8.68 -0.74
CA ILE A 61 15.62 7.43 -0.21
C ILE A 61 16.24 6.21 -0.89
N GLU A 62 16.40 6.22 -2.21
CA GLU A 62 17.02 5.11 -2.94
C GLU A 62 18.47 4.87 -2.49
N LYS A 63 19.26 5.94 -2.35
CA LYS A 63 20.64 5.87 -1.83
C LYS A 63 20.70 5.31 -0.42
N LEU A 64 19.74 5.64 0.44
CA LEU A 64 19.65 5.07 1.78
C LEU A 64 19.40 3.55 1.75
N LEU A 65 18.57 3.09 0.83
CA LEU A 65 18.18 1.68 0.75
C LEU A 65 19.22 0.78 0.08
N ASN A 66 20.07 1.37 -0.76
CA ASN A 66 21.20 0.67 -1.37
C ASN A 66 22.38 0.47 -0.41
N GLN A 67 22.31 1.01 0.82
CA GLN A 67 23.30 0.77 1.85
C GLN A 67 23.03 -0.55 2.59
N PRO A 68 24.05 -1.21 3.15
CA PRO A 68 23.86 -2.37 4.01
C PRO A 68 22.88 -2.02 5.14
N LEU A 69 21.82 -2.82 5.28
CA LEU A 69 20.81 -2.59 6.30
C LEU A 69 21.47 -2.59 7.69
N PRO A 70 21.25 -1.55 8.51
CA PRO A 70 21.86 -1.48 9.82
C PRO A 70 21.39 -2.63 10.71
N ASN A 71 22.33 -3.24 11.42
CA ASN A 71 22.04 -4.35 12.34
C ASN A 71 21.64 -3.86 13.73
N ALA A 72 22.15 -2.71 14.15
CA ALA A 72 21.84 -2.14 15.45
C ALA A 72 20.41 -1.53 15.47
N PRO A 73 19.61 -1.79 16.52
CA PRO A 73 18.26 -1.22 16.65
C PRO A 73 18.22 0.31 16.56
N SER A 74 19.21 1.00 17.15
CA SER A 74 19.31 2.46 17.13
C SER A 74 19.56 3.03 15.74
N GLU A 75 20.35 2.35 14.91
CA GLU A 75 20.62 2.74 13.52
C GLU A 75 19.41 2.45 12.61
N ARG A 76 18.72 1.33 12.82
CA ARG A 76 17.44 1.05 12.15
C ARG A 76 16.41 2.13 12.44
N GLN A 77 16.36 2.63 13.68
CA GLN A 77 15.48 3.74 14.05
C GLN A 77 15.87 5.03 13.33
N LYS A 78 17.16 5.33 13.17
CA LYS A 78 17.64 6.50 12.39
C LYS A 78 17.25 6.39 10.93
N LEU A 79 17.47 5.22 10.30
CA LEU A 79 17.05 4.95 8.93
C LEU A 79 15.54 5.15 8.77
N ALA A 80 14.74 4.59 9.66
CA ALA A 80 13.28 4.68 9.60
C ALA A 80 12.79 6.14 9.75
N LYS A 81 13.45 6.96 10.58
CA LYS A 81 13.17 8.40 10.69
C LYS A 81 13.54 9.17 9.43
N ALA A 82 14.69 8.86 8.83
CA ALA A 82 15.14 9.48 7.59
C ALA A 82 14.18 9.18 6.42
N LEU A 83 13.69 7.94 6.31
CA LEU A 83 12.69 7.55 5.31
C LEU A 83 11.40 8.35 5.44
N VAL A 84 10.85 8.46 6.66
CA VAL A 84 9.61 9.22 6.89
C VAL A 84 9.82 10.70 6.59
N ALA A 85 10.92 11.30 7.07
CA ALA A 85 11.19 12.72 6.85
C ALA A 85 11.40 13.06 5.37
N ALA A 86 12.14 12.25 4.62
CA ALA A 86 12.32 12.46 3.18
C ALA A 86 11.00 12.29 2.41
N ALA A 87 10.20 11.28 2.77
CA ALA A 87 8.89 11.09 2.16
C ALA A 87 7.92 12.24 2.47
N ASP A 88 7.91 12.75 3.71
CA ASP A 88 7.13 13.93 4.08
C ASP A 88 7.51 15.14 3.22
N LYS A 89 8.80 15.35 2.96
CA LYS A 89 9.26 16.43 2.07
C LYS A 89 8.77 16.29 0.63
N VAL A 90 8.60 15.08 0.12
CA VAL A 90 7.97 14.85 -1.19
C VAL A 90 6.48 15.20 -1.14
N LEU A 91 5.78 14.74 -0.11
CA LEU A 91 4.32 14.90 0.03
C LEU A 91 3.90 16.35 0.30
N GLU A 92 4.77 17.16 0.91
CA GLU A 92 4.61 18.61 1.12
C GLU A 92 4.74 19.41 -0.18
N GLN A 93 5.32 18.83 -1.23
CA GLN A 93 5.56 19.48 -2.51
C GLN A 93 4.53 19.11 -3.59
N LYS A 94 4.54 19.82 -4.71
CA LYS A 94 3.74 19.50 -5.91
C LYS A 94 4.39 18.37 -6.71
N ALA A 95 4.53 17.21 -6.08
CA ALA A 95 5.00 15.99 -6.72
C ALA A 95 3.97 15.46 -7.73
N ASN A 96 4.42 14.75 -8.75
CA ASN A 96 3.53 14.04 -9.65
C ASN A 96 2.94 12.77 -8.96
N VAL A 97 2.01 12.08 -9.62
CA VAL A 97 1.30 10.93 -9.02
C VAL A 97 2.25 9.77 -8.68
N GLU A 98 3.24 9.50 -9.54
CA GLU A 98 4.21 8.43 -9.32
C GLU A 98 5.14 8.76 -8.14
N GLU A 99 5.66 9.98 -8.10
CA GLU A 99 6.47 10.47 -6.98
C GLU A 99 5.69 10.46 -5.66
N THR A 100 4.41 10.83 -5.71
CA THR A 100 3.50 10.80 -4.57
C THR A 100 3.27 9.36 -4.11
N ASP A 101 3.05 8.41 -5.01
CA ASP A 101 2.88 7.00 -4.69
C ASP A 101 4.12 6.44 -3.98
N GLN A 102 5.30 6.67 -4.56
CA GLN A 102 6.57 6.23 -3.98
C GLN A 102 6.76 6.83 -2.57
N ALA A 103 6.49 8.12 -2.40
CA ALA A 103 6.61 8.77 -1.09
C ALA A 103 5.61 8.21 -0.06
N LEU A 104 4.35 7.97 -0.44
CA LEU A 104 3.36 7.33 0.44
C LEU A 104 3.83 5.93 0.88
N GLN A 105 4.36 5.13 -0.05
CA GLN A 105 4.91 3.80 0.27
C GLN A 105 6.09 3.88 1.23
N TRP A 106 7.03 4.80 0.99
CA TRP A 106 8.22 4.96 1.84
C TRP A 106 7.88 5.51 3.22
N LYS A 107 6.97 6.47 3.31
CA LYS A 107 6.44 6.96 4.59
C LYS A 107 5.81 5.82 5.38
N TYR A 108 4.94 5.03 4.74
CA TYR A 108 4.28 3.90 5.40
C TYR A 108 5.29 2.87 5.93
N ARG A 109 6.27 2.47 5.11
CA ARG A 109 7.35 1.55 5.52
C ARG A 109 8.17 2.12 6.67
N GLY A 110 8.58 3.37 6.58
CA GLY A 110 9.33 4.05 7.65
C GLY A 110 8.56 4.10 8.96
N LEU A 111 7.26 4.38 8.91
CA LEU A 111 6.39 4.37 10.09
C LEU A 111 6.24 2.97 10.71
N ILE A 112 6.13 1.90 9.91
CA ILE A 112 6.13 0.52 10.42
C ILE A 112 7.43 0.22 11.17
N LEU A 113 8.58 0.53 10.56
CA LEU A 113 9.89 0.27 11.17
C LEU A 113 10.07 1.03 12.50
N GLN A 114 9.60 2.28 12.56
CA GLN A 114 9.61 3.04 13.80
C GLN A 114 8.66 2.45 14.86
N ALA A 115 7.45 2.05 14.47
CA ALA A 115 6.48 1.43 15.38
C ALA A 115 6.99 0.10 15.96
N GLN A 116 7.64 -0.73 15.15
CA GLN A 116 8.29 -1.97 15.60
C GLN A 116 9.42 -1.72 16.60
N SER A 117 10.02 -0.53 16.57
CA SER A 117 11.04 -0.08 17.53
C SER A 117 10.44 0.54 18.81
N GLY A 118 9.11 0.53 18.95
CA GLY A 118 8.40 1.08 20.11
C GLY A 118 8.09 2.58 20.05
N ASP A 119 8.24 3.22 18.88
CA ASP A 119 7.91 4.65 18.73
C ASP A 119 6.38 4.87 18.64
N MET A 120 5.79 5.38 19.71
CA MET A 120 4.36 5.66 19.78
C MET A 120 3.90 6.73 18.79
N ASN A 121 4.76 7.69 18.43
CA ASN A 121 4.41 8.70 17.43
C ASN A 121 4.25 8.05 16.05
N ALA A 122 5.04 7.01 15.76
CA ALA A 122 4.89 6.26 14.52
C ALA A 122 3.58 5.47 14.46
N VAL A 123 3.12 4.93 15.60
CA VAL A 123 1.79 4.28 15.69
C VAL A 123 0.68 5.29 15.40
N LEU A 124 0.77 6.49 15.96
CA LEU A 124 -0.18 7.58 15.66
C LEU A 124 -0.08 8.01 14.19
N GLY A 125 1.14 8.11 13.66
CA GLY A 125 1.41 8.39 12.26
C GLY A 125 0.73 7.39 11.32
N LEU A 126 0.87 6.08 11.58
CA LEU A 126 0.18 5.02 10.83
C LEU A 126 -1.33 5.21 10.86
N ARG A 127 -1.92 5.49 12.03
CA ARG A 127 -3.38 5.73 12.14
C ARG A 127 -3.82 6.95 11.32
N SER A 128 -3.02 8.01 11.29
CA SER A 128 -3.29 9.21 10.50
C SER A 128 -3.00 9.06 9.01
N MET A 129 -2.31 7.99 8.59
CA MET A 129 -1.92 7.80 7.18
C MET A 129 -3.13 7.69 6.25
N GLY A 130 -4.25 7.16 6.75
CA GLY A 130 -5.52 7.13 5.99
C GLY A 130 -5.99 8.53 5.57
N ASP A 131 -5.82 9.55 6.43
CA ASP A 131 -6.19 10.92 6.09
C ASP A 131 -5.30 11.48 4.98
N VAL A 132 -4.00 11.17 5.02
CA VAL A 132 -3.02 11.60 3.99
C VAL A 132 -3.32 10.93 2.65
N LEU A 133 -3.55 9.61 2.64
CA LEU A 133 -3.89 8.84 1.44
C LEU A 133 -5.14 9.39 0.75
N VAL A 134 -6.18 9.65 1.53
CA VAL A 134 -7.43 10.20 1.02
C VAL A 134 -7.26 11.62 0.49
N ALA A 135 -6.54 12.48 1.21
CA ALA A 135 -6.27 13.84 0.75
C ALA A 135 -5.52 13.85 -0.59
N LYS A 136 -4.49 13.00 -0.74
CA LYS A 136 -3.74 12.89 -2.00
C LYS A 136 -4.57 12.30 -3.13
N ALA A 137 -5.41 11.30 -2.86
CA ALA A 137 -6.35 10.79 -3.86
C ALA A 137 -7.35 11.88 -4.31
N GLU A 138 -7.91 12.65 -3.37
CA GLU A 138 -8.80 13.78 -3.68
C GLU A 138 -8.11 14.82 -4.57
N GLU A 139 -6.84 15.17 -4.28
CA GLU A 139 -6.03 16.05 -5.13
C GLU A 139 -5.92 15.51 -6.57
N VAL A 140 -5.65 14.21 -6.74
CA VAL A 140 -5.56 13.58 -8.07
C VAL A 140 -6.91 13.64 -8.80
N PHE A 141 -8.00 13.22 -8.17
CA PHE A 141 -9.32 13.20 -8.79
C PHE A 141 -9.87 14.59 -9.14
N ASN A 142 -9.47 15.63 -8.40
CA ASN A 142 -9.87 17.01 -8.72
C ASN A 142 -9.16 17.56 -9.96
N ASN A 143 -8.08 16.94 -10.42
CA ASN A 143 -7.26 17.41 -11.54
C ASN A 143 -7.49 16.64 -12.85
N LYS A 144 -8.62 15.92 -12.98
CA LYS A 144 -8.98 15.12 -14.18
C LYS A 144 -7.86 14.13 -14.56
N PRO A 145 -7.62 13.11 -13.73
CA PRO A 145 -6.51 12.20 -13.90
C PRO A 145 -6.66 11.34 -15.17
N SER A 146 -5.53 10.83 -15.67
CA SER A 146 -5.54 9.70 -16.61
C SER A 146 -6.09 8.44 -15.91
N ALA A 147 -6.48 7.41 -16.68
CA ALA A 147 -6.95 6.14 -16.11
C ALA A 147 -5.92 5.49 -15.16
N GLU A 148 -4.63 5.58 -15.50
CA GLU A 148 -3.53 5.06 -14.68
C GLU A 148 -3.39 5.85 -13.36
N GLN A 149 -3.39 7.19 -13.44
CA GLN A 149 -3.35 8.05 -12.25
C GLN A 149 -4.55 7.83 -11.34
N ALA A 150 -5.73 7.64 -11.95
CA ALA A 150 -6.97 7.33 -11.25
C ALA A 150 -6.89 5.96 -10.56
N ALA A 151 -6.28 4.96 -11.19
CA ALA A 151 -6.10 3.64 -10.60
C ALA A 151 -5.17 3.70 -9.38
N THR A 152 -4.02 4.36 -9.50
CA THR A 152 -3.09 4.56 -8.38
C THR A 152 -3.76 5.31 -7.21
N ALA A 153 -4.50 6.38 -7.48
CA ALA A 153 -5.26 7.09 -6.45
C ALA A 153 -6.38 6.24 -5.84
N GLY A 154 -6.99 5.34 -6.63
CA GLY A 154 -7.95 4.33 -6.15
C GLY A 154 -7.32 3.36 -5.14
N ASP A 155 -6.10 2.90 -5.39
CA ASP A 155 -5.36 2.04 -4.47
C ASP A 155 -5.09 2.74 -3.13
N TRP A 156 -4.77 4.04 -3.15
CA TRP A 156 -4.60 4.82 -1.91
C TRP A 156 -5.88 4.89 -1.10
N ILE A 157 -7.03 5.05 -1.76
CA ILE A 157 -8.35 5.07 -1.10
C ILE A 157 -8.67 3.72 -0.47
N LEU A 158 -8.41 2.62 -1.18
CA LEU A 158 -8.61 1.28 -0.63
C LEU A 158 -7.72 1.01 0.57
N LEU A 159 -6.46 1.46 0.53
CA LEU A 159 -5.56 1.37 1.68
C LEU A 159 -6.10 2.20 2.85
N ALA A 160 -6.54 3.44 2.61
CA ALA A 160 -7.12 4.28 3.65
C ALA A 160 -8.35 3.63 4.30
N LEU A 161 -9.26 3.06 3.50
CA LEU A 161 -10.44 2.34 3.97
C LEU A 161 -10.06 1.16 4.86
N ARG A 162 -9.05 0.36 4.48
CA ARG A 162 -8.54 -0.73 5.34
C ARG A 162 -7.95 -0.23 6.66
N MET A 163 -7.39 0.99 6.69
CA MET A 163 -6.76 1.56 7.87
C MET A 163 -7.74 2.26 8.82
N GLY A 164 -8.80 2.90 8.31
CA GLY A 164 -9.73 3.70 9.11
C GLY A 164 -11.20 3.28 9.03
N GLY A 165 -11.52 2.23 8.29
CA GLY A 165 -12.86 1.69 8.12
C GLY A 165 -13.86 2.75 7.63
N ASP A 166 -15.04 2.73 8.24
CA ASP A 166 -16.21 3.53 7.83
C ASP A 166 -15.95 5.04 7.77
N LYS A 167 -14.95 5.55 8.51
CA LYS A 167 -14.56 6.97 8.49
C LYS A 167 -14.36 7.49 7.07
N TYR A 168 -13.87 6.66 6.15
CA TYR A 168 -13.55 7.09 4.78
C TYR A 168 -14.63 6.73 3.76
N THR A 169 -15.66 5.97 4.12
CA THR A 169 -16.66 5.45 3.17
C THR A 169 -17.33 6.56 2.36
N ALA A 170 -17.80 7.63 3.00
CA ALA A 170 -18.45 8.73 2.29
C ALA A 170 -17.54 9.42 1.26
N LYS A 171 -16.23 9.49 1.55
CA LYS A 171 -15.24 10.06 0.62
C LYS A 171 -14.95 9.12 -0.53
N VAL A 172 -14.87 7.82 -0.26
CA VAL A 172 -14.72 6.77 -1.27
C VAL A 172 -15.91 6.79 -2.24
N ASP A 173 -17.13 6.87 -1.73
CA ASP A 173 -18.35 6.92 -2.55
C ASP A 173 -18.37 8.17 -3.45
N ALA A 174 -17.91 9.31 -2.92
CA ALA A 174 -17.77 10.55 -3.71
C ALA A 174 -16.72 10.41 -4.83
N ILE A 175 -15.62 9.70 -4.60
CA ILE A 175 -14.59 9.43 -5.61
C ILE A 175 -15.11 8.47 -6.68
N ILE A 176 -15.79 7.41 -6.30
CA ILE A 176 -16.44 6.48 -7.22
C ILE A 176 -17.38 7.26 -8.16
N LYS A 177 -18.21 8.15 -7.61
CA LYS A 177 -19.08 9.00 -8.42
C LYS A 177 -18.31 9.90 -9.38
N LYS A 178 -17.19 10.49 -8.95
CA LYS A 178 -16.32 11.28 -9.85
C LYS A 178 -15.73 10.45 -10.98
N LEU A 179 -15.38 9.18 -10.74
CA LEU A 179 -14.90 8.27 -11.78
C LEU A 179 -16.00 8.00 -12.81
N GLU A 180 -17.23 7.75 -12.36
CA GLU A 180 -18.39 7.56 -13.25
C GLU A 180 -18.65 8.80 -14.10
N ASP A 181 -18.77 9.97 -13.46
CA ASP A 181 -19.01 11.25 -14.12
C ASP A 181 -17.85 11.63 -15.07
N GLY A 182 -16.64 11.17 -14.79
CA GLY A 182 -15.43 11.37 -15.58
C GLY A 182 -15.24 10.39 -16.75
N GLY A 183 -16.16 9.45 -16.97
CA GLY A 183 -16.06 8.45 -18.04
C GLY A 183 -15.15 7.26 -17.74
N LEU A 184 -14.71 7.10 -16.48
CA LEU A 184 -13.88 5.99 -16.00
C LEU A 184 -14.75 4.90 -15.33
N GLY A 185 -15.85 4.51 -15.98
CA GLY A 185 -16.86 3.62 -15.40
C GLY A 185 -16.36 2.21 -15.05
N GLU A 186 -15.40 1.68 -15.80
CA GLU A 186 -14.76 0.40 -15.50
C GLU A 186 -13.98 0.47 -14.18
N LEU A 187 -13.14 1.50 -14.02
CA LEU A 187 -12.39 1.72 -12.79
C LEU A 187 -13.32 2.01 -11.60
N ALA A 188 -14.40 2.77 -11.82
CA ALA A 188 -15.42 2.99 -10.80
C ALA A 188 -16.05 1.67 -10.33
N SER A 189 -16.34 0.75 -11.26
CA SER A 189 -16.93 -0.56 -10.94
C SER A 189 -15.95 -1.47 -10.19
N GLN A 190 -14.67 -1.47 -10.60
CA GLN A 190 -13.60 -2.18 -9.89
C GLN A 190 -13.42 -1.65 -8.47
N LEU A 191 -13.43 -0.31 -8.30
CA LEU A 191 -13.31 0.33 -7.00
C LEU A 191 -14.52 0.03 -6.12
N LYS A 192 -15.76 0.11 -6.64
CA LYS A 192 -16.98 -0.31 -5.93
C LYS A 192 -16.87 -1.73 -5.40
N THR A 193 -16.42 -2.67 -6.24
CA THR A 193 -16.22 -4.06 -5.86
C THR A 193 -15.22 -4.19 -4.71
N SER A 194 -14.07 -3.54 -4.85
CA SER A 194 -13.00 -3.59 -3.86
C SER A 194 -13.42 -2.98 -2.51
N VAL A 195 -14.24 -1.92 -2.56
CA VAL A 195 -14.80 -1.26 -1.37
C VAL A 195 -15.83 -2.13 -0.69
N LEU A 196 -16.71 -2.78 -1.44
CA LEU A 196 -17.68 -3.74 -0.90
C LEU A 196 -16.97 -4.88 -0.17
N LEU A 197 -15.93 -5.45 -0.78
CA LEU A 197 -15.12 -6.51 -0.15
C LEU A 197 -14.39 -6.03 1.10
N ALA A 198 -13.84 -4.81 1.07
CA ALA A 198 -13.19 -4.23 2.24
C ALA A 198 -14.19 -4.00 3.40
N LYS A 199 -15.41 -3.52 3.09
CA LYS A 199 -16.48 -3.36 4.09
C LYS A 199 -16.91 -4.69 4.67
N LEU A 200 -17.09 -5.72 3.83
CA LEU A 200 -17.44 -7.08 4.28
C LEU A 200 -16.42 -7.65 5.28
N GLN A 201 -15.13 -7.42 5.06
CA GLN A 201 -14.06 -7.90 5.94
C GLN A 201 -14.04 -7.22 7.31
N SER A 202 -14.60 -6.02 7.43
CA SER A 202 -14.64 -5.26 8.69
C SER A 202 -16.04 -5.17 9.32
N ALA A 203 -17.06 -5.74 8.68
CA ALA A 203 -18.44 -5.61 9.08
C ALA A 203 -18.76 -6.42 10.35
N ASP A 204 -19.61 -5.86 11.20
CA ASP A 204 -20.29 -6.65 12.22
C ASP A 204 -21.31 -7.63 11.58
N PRO A 205 -21.81 -8.65 12.31
CA PRO A 205 -22.71 -9.65 11.74
C PRO A 205 -24.02 -9.07 11.13
N GLU A 206 -24.53 -7.95 11.65
CA GLU A 206 -25.75 -7.34 11.12
C GLU A 206 -25.47 -6.61 9.79
N GLN A 207 -24.37 -5.87 9.73
CA GLN A 207 -23.89 -5.20 8.52
C GLN A 207 -23.46 -6.20 7.44
N ALA A 208 -22.78 -7.28 7.85
CA ALA A 208 -22.32 -8.32 6.95
C ALA A 208 -23.48 -8.92 6.15
N LYS A 209 -24.65 -9.13 6.77
CA LYS A 209 -25.83 -9.67 6.06
C LYS A 209 -26.31 -8.75 4.92
N ALA A 210 -26.32 -7.44 5.14
CA ALA A 210 -26.73 -6.48 4.10
C ALA A 210 -25.69 -6.42 2.97
N LEU A 211 -24.40 -6.38 3.33
CA LEU A 211 -23.29 -6.34 2.37
C LEU A 211 -23.17 -7.64 1.57
N LEU A 212 -23.50 -8.79 2.16
CA LEU A 212 -23.51 -10.08 1.48
C LEU A 212 -24.56 -10.11 0.37
N ALA A 213 -25.75 -9.54 0.62
CA ALA A 213 -26.79 -9.44 -0.41
C ALA A 213 -26.31 -8.58 -1.60
N GLU A 214 -25.60 -7.49 -1.33
CA GLU A 214 -24.99 -6.65 -2.37
C GLU A 214 -23.88 -7.40 -3.14
N ALA A 215 -23.06 -8.19 -2.45
CA ALA A 215 -22.01 -8.99 -3.08
C ALA A 215 -22.58 -10.10 -3.98
N PHE A 216 -23.66 -10.76 -3.56
CA PHE A 216 -24.35 -11.73 -4.40
C PHE A 216 -24.99 -11.09 -5.62
N ALA A 217 -25.67 -9.95 -5.46
CA ALA A 217 -26.24 -9.22 -6.60
C ALA A 217 -25.16 -8.79 -7.61
N MET A 218 -23.98 -8.42 -7.12
CA MET A 218 -22.82 -8.11 -7.95
C MET A 218 -22.30 -9.35 -8.70
N LEU A 219 -22.18 -10.50 -8.02
CA LEU A 219 -21.80 -11.76 -8.65
C LEU A 219 -22.81 -12.19 -9.74
N ASP A 220 -24.10 -12.04 -9.48
CA ASP A 220 -25.15 -12.33 -10.46
C ASP A 220 -25.00 -11.43 -11.69
N SER A 221 -24.80 -10.13 -11.49
CA SER A 221 -24.57 -9.18 -12.59
C SER A 221 -23.29 -9.51 -13.39
N MET A 222 -22.21 -9.90 -12.70
CA MET A 222 -20.98 -10.34 -13.35
C MET A 222 -21.19 -11.64 -14.14
N ALA A 223 -21.91 -12.61 -13.59
CA ALA A 223 -22.24 -13.87 -14.26
C ALA A 223 -23.10 -13.63 -15.51
N GLU A 224 -24.09 -12.74 -15.44
CA GLU A 224 -24.89 -12.34 -16.59
C GLU A 224 -24.03 -11.67 -17.67
N SER A 225 -23.12 -10.77 -17.29
CA SER A 225 -22.22 -10.11 -18.25
C SER A 225 -21.27 -11.11 -18.93
N MET A 226 -20.81 -12.14 -18.21
CA MET A 226 -19.92 -13.19 -18.69
C MET A 226 -20.64 -14.35 -19.39
N SER A 227 -21.97 -14.31 -19.52
CA SER A 227 -22.76 -15.36 -20.19
C SER A 227 -22.43 -15.52 -21.68
N THR A 228 -21.69 -14.57 -22.27
CA THR A 228 -21.15 -14.66 -23.63
C THR A 228 -19.64 -14.93 -23.60
N PRO A 229 -19.12 -15.89 -24.39
CA PRO A 229 -17.69 -16.23 -24.39
C PRO A 229 -16.75 -15.06 -24.70
N SER A 230 -17.21 -14.06 -25.45
CA SER A 230 -16.46 -12.84 -25.78
C SER A 230 -16.35 -11.84 -24.62
N ALA A 231 -17.19 -11.96 -23.60
CA ALA A 231 -17.20 -11.11 -22.41
C ALA A 231 -16.39 -11.69 -21.23
N VAL A 232 -15.88 -12.92 -21.37
CA VAL A 232 -15.00 -13.55 -20.39
C VAL A 232 -13.60 -12.96 -20.54
N SER A 233 -13.31 -11.93 -19.74
CA SER A 233 -11.96 -11.37 -19.61
C SER A 233 -11.24 -11.96 -18.39
N ARG A 234 -9.90 -11.94 -18.42
CA ARG A 234 -9.07 -12.32 -17.27
C ARG A 234 -9.40 -11.48 -16.04
N ASP A 235 -9.72 -10.21 -16.24
CA ASP A 235 -10.01 -9.27 -15.15
C ASP A 235 -11.36 -9.56 -14.51
N ASN A 236 -12.38 -9.91 -15.30
CA ASN A 236 -13.68 -10.34 -14.79
C ASN A 236 -13.57 -11.65 -13.99
N VAL A 237 -12.81 -12.63 -14.50
CA VAL A 237 -12.57 -13.90 -13.79
C VAL A 237 -11.81 -13.67 -12.48
N THR A 238 -10.76 -12.83 -12.50
CA THR A 238 -9.97 -12.51 -11.29
C THR A 238 -10.84 -11.81 -10.24
N THR A 239 -11.69 -10.88 -10.67
CA THR A 239 -12.62 -10.17 -9.79
C THR A 239 -13.60 -11.14 -9.12
N VAL A 240 -14.23 -12.02 -9.89
CA VAL A 240 -15.15 -13.03 -9.35
C VAL A 240 -14.44 -13.98 -8.38
N LEU A 241 -13.24 -14.44 -8.69
CA LEU A 241 -12.46 -15.28 -7.78
C LEU A 241 -12.16 -14.57 -6.47
N ASN A 242 -11.77 -13.29 -6.51
CA ASN A 242 -11.49 -12.51 -5.30
C ASN A 242 -12.73 -12.31 -4.42
N VAL A 243 -13.89 -12.07 -5.05
CA VAL A 243 -15.17 -11.98 -4.34
C VAL A 243 -15.48 -13.32 -3.66
N LEU A 244 -15.43 -14.43 -4.42
CA LEU A 244 -15.72 -15.77 -3.89
C LEU A 244 -14.78 -16.17 -2.75
N GLN A 245 -13.48 -15.94 -2.87
CA GLN A 245 -12.51 -16.22 -1.80
C GLN A 245 -12.75 -15.39 -0.54
N THR A 246 -13.24 -14.15 -0.69
CA THR A 246 -13.60 -13.32 0.46
C THR A 246 -14.85 -13.86 1.15
N LEU A 247 -15.85 -14.28 0.37
CA LEU A 247 -17.07 -14.90 0.89
C LEU A 247 -16.79 -16.23 1.58
N GLU A 248 -15.94 -17.08 1.02
CA GLU A 248 -15.52 -18.35 1.60
C GLU A 248 -14.91 -18.15 2.99
N ARG A 249 -13.94 -17.22 3.11
CA ARG A 249 -13.32 -16.90 4.41
C ARG A 249 -14.34 -16.45 5.46
N LEU A 250 -15.35 -15.67 5.07
CA LEU A 250 -16.39 -15.18 5.97
C LEU A 250 -17.38 -16.26 6.43
N VAL A 251 -17.44 -17.41 5.76
CA VAL A 251 -18.27 -18.55 6.16
C VAL A 251 -17.54 -19.46 7.14
N ASP A 252 -16.20 -19.51 7.06
CA ASP A 252 -15.35 -20.35 7.90
C ASP A 252 -15.03 -19.72 9.27
N ASP A 253 -15.13 -18.39 9.40
CA ASP A 253 -14.94 -17.61 10.64
C ASP A 253 -16.24 -17.46 11.46
#